data_AF-A0A1F9DCA6-F1
#
_entry.id   AF-A0A1F9DCA6-F1
#
_cell.length_a   1.000
_cell.length_b   1.000
_cell.length_c   1.000
_cell.angle_alpha   90.00
_cell.angle_beta   90.00
_cell.angle_gamma   90.00
#
_symmetry.space_group_name_H-M   'P 1'
#
loop_
_entity.id
_entity.type
_entity.pdbx_description
1 polymer ?
#
loop_
_entity_poly.entity_id
_entity_poly.type
_entity_poly.pdbx_seq_one_letter_code
_entity_poly.pdbx_strand_id
1 'polypeptide(L)' 'MVENQERCLKCGKQQGLQGVALTLGRKTFHLFYLCTKCGNVDIEELLKVIRSYKKKRTT' A
#
# COMPACT_ATOMS: atom_id res chain seq x y z
N MET A 1 4.85 -13.60 -17.98
CA MET A 1 5.25 -12.92 -16.72
C MET A 1 4.21 -11.83 -16.49
N VAL A 2 3.34 -11.96 -15.50
CA VAL A 2 2.19 -11.05 -15.34
C VAL A 2 2.62 -9.85 -14.49
N GLU A 3 3.01 -8.76 -15.14
CA GLU A 3 3.55 -7.54 -14.52
C GLU A 3 2.51 -6.68 -13.75
N ASN A 4 1.24 -7.09 -13.67
CA ASN A 4 0.17 -6.25 -13.11
C ASN A 4 -0.72 -6.97 -12.07
N GLN A 5 -0.19 -7.97 -11.37
CA GLN A 5 -0.95 -8.51 -10.24
C GLN A 5 -0.70 -7.70 -8.98
N GLU A 6 -1.74 -7.01 -8.53
CA GLU A 6 -1.78 -6.34 -7.23
C GLU A 6 -1.40 -7.33 -6.13
N ARG A 7 -0.46 -6.92 -5.28
CA ARG A 7 0.11 -7.73 -4.20
C ARG A 7 0.17 -6.89 -2.94
N CYS A 8 0.10 -7.57 -1.79
CA CYS A 8 0.29 -6.93 -0.51
C CYS A 8 1.69 -6.30 -0.46
N LEU A 9 1.76 -5.00 -0.21
CA LEU A 9 3.02 -4.25 -0.14
C LEU A 9 3.99 -4.84 0.91
N LYS A 10 3.46 -5.38 2.00
CA LYS A 10 4.27 -5.89 3.14
C LYS A 10 4.73 -7.34 2.96
N CYS A 11 3.91 -8.23 2.38
CA CYS A 11 4.22 -9.67 2.32
C CYS A 11 4.09 -10.32 0.93
N GLY A 12 3.73 -9.57 -0.11
CA GLY A 12 3.64 -10.07 -1.49
C GLY A 12 2.45 -10.99 -1.80
N LYS A 13 1.61 -11.33 -0.81
CA LYS A 13 0.41 -12.17 -1.01
C LYS A 13 -0.63 -11.47 -1.88
N GLN A 14 -1.39 -12.26 -2.64
CA GLN A 14 -2.43 -11.76 -3.56
C GLN A 14 -3.86 -11.94 -3.03
N GLN A 15 -4.04 -12.74 -1.97
CA GLN A 15 -5.37 -13.01 -1.42
C GLN A 15 -5.75 -11.99 -0.34
N GLY A 16 -7.03 -11.61 -0.33
CA GLY A 16 -7.62 -10.75 0.69
C GLY A 16 -7.02 -9.35 0.70
N LEU A 17 -6.79 -8.75 -0.47
CA LEU A 17 -6.22 -7.42 -0.60
C LEU A 17 -7.24 -6.33 -0.26
N GLN A 18 -6.80 -5.35 0.51
CA GLN A 18 -7.49 -4.11 0.82
C GLN A 18 -6.67 -2.97 0.26
N GLY A 19 -7.29 -2.16 -0.59
CA GLY A 19 -6.66 -0.99 -1.19
C GLY A 19 -6.61 0.16 -0.19
N VAL A 20 -5.42 0.69 0.05
CA VAL A 20 -5.25 1.98 0.73
C VAL A 20 -5.34 3.06 -0.34
N ALA A 21 -6.33 3.94 -0.20
CA ALA A 21 -6.56 5.04 -1.13
C ALA A 21 -6.68 6.37 -0.38
N LEU A 22 -6.21 7.44 -1.03
CA LEU A 22 -6.40 8.81 -0.57
C LEU A 22 -7.38 9.51 -1.51
N THR A 23 -8.39 10.18 -0.95
CA THR A 23 -9.32 11.00 -1.72
C THR A 23 -8.93 12.47 -1.56
N LEU A 24 -8.65 13.16 -2.66
CA LEU A 24 -8.38 14.60 -2.72
C LEU A 24 -9.44 15.26 -3.58
N GLY A 25 -10.35 16.02 -2.96
CA GLY A 25 -11.51 16.59 -3.63
C GLY A 25 -12.43 15.49 -4.19
N ARG A 26 -12.59 15.45 -5.52
CA ARG A 26 -13.38 14.44 -6.24
C ARG A 26 -12.55 13.31 -6.86
N LYS A 27 -11.24 13.24 -6.59
CA LYS A 27 -10.34 12.22 -7.15
C LYS A 27 -9.84 11.28 -6.05
N THR A 28 -9.94 9.98 -6.31
CA THR A 28 -9.40 8.92 -5.44
C THR A 28 -8.12 8.37 -6.04
N PHE A 29 -7.05 8.35 -5.26
CA PHE A 29 -5.74 7.84 -5.63
C PHE A 29 -5.45 6.56 -4.84
N HIS A 30 -5.37 5.42 -5.52
CA HIS A 30 -4.94 4.17 -4.93
C HIS A 30 -3.43 4.20 -4.73
N LEU A 31 -2.96 4.07 -3.48
CA LEU A 31 -1.54 4.15 -3.15
C LEU A 31 -0.88 2.77 -3.22
N PHE A 32 -1.46 1.79 -2.51
CA PHE A 32 -0.96 0.43 -2.41
C PHE A 32 -2.03 -0.50 -1.83
N TYR A 33 -1.78 -1.80 -1.90
CA TYR A 33 -2.66 -2.84 -1.35
C TYR A 33 -2.00 -3.53 -0.15
N LEU A 34 -2.78 -3.90 0.85
CA LEU A 34 -2.37 -4.73 1.97
C LEU A 34 -3.31 -5.93 2.09
N CYS A 35 -2.79 -7.13 2.38
CA CYS A 35 -3.67 -8.26 2.67
C CYS A 35 -4.35 -8.08 4.04
N THR A 36 -5.49 -8.72 4.30
CA THR A 36 -6.22 -8.64 5.59
C THR A 36 -5.35 -8.92 6.82
N LYS A 37 -4.33 -9.77 6.70
CA LYS A 37 -3.35 -10.01 7.78
C LYS A 37 -2.42 -8.82 8.03
N CYS A 38 -2.06 -8.08 6.99
CA CYS A 38 -1.16 -6.93 7.05
C CYS A 38 -1.90 -5.58 7.08
N GLY A 39 -3.19 -5.56 6.74
CA GLY A 39 -4.04 -4.36 6.62
C GLY A 39 -4.56 -3.86 7.96
N ASN A 40 -4.44 -4.66 9.02
CA ASN A 40 -4.65 -4.20 10.39
C ASN A 40 -3.42 -3.43 10.88
N VAL A 41 -3.15 -2.30 10.24
CA VAL A 41 -2.04 -1.39 10.54
C VAL A 41 -2.59 -0.07 11.02
N ASP A 42 -2.06 0.40 12.14
CA ASP A 42 -2.37 1.72 12.67
C ASP A 42 -1.87 2.81 11.70
N ILE A 43 -2.50 3.99 11.77
CA ILE A 43 -2.13 5.16 10.96
C ILE A 43 -0.65 5.52 11.13
N GLU A 44 -0.10 5.36 12.34
CA GLU A 44 1.33 5.59 12.59
C GLU A 44 2.23 4.60 11.84
N GLU A 45 1.85 3.33 11.75
CA GLU A 45 2.61 2.32 11.01
C GLU A 45 2.56 2.58 9.50
N LEU A 46 1.38 3.00 9.00
CA LEU A 46 1.17 3.47 7.63
C LEU A 46 2.09 4.65 7.29
N LEU A 47 2.20 5.65 8.16
CA LEU A 47 3.08 6.80 7.98
C LEU A 47 4.57 6.39 7.92
N LYS A 48 5.00 5.41 8.73
CA LYS A 48 6.37 4.86 8.67
C LYS A 48 6.66 4.17 7.33
N VAL A 49 5.72 3.38 6.82
CA VAL A 49 5.85 2.72 5.51
C VAL A 49 5.98 3.75 4.38
N ILE A 50 5.13 4.79 4.36
CA ILE A 50 5.20 5.86 3.36
C ILE A 50 6.52 6.62 3.43
N ARG A 51 7.01 6.96 4.64
CA ARG A 51 8.31 7.63 4.83
C ARG A 51 9.47 6.78 4.34
N SER A 52 9.43 5.46 4.57
CA SER A 52 10.44 4.52 4.07
C SER A 52 10.48 4.50 2.53
N TYR A 53 9.31 4.55 1.89
CA TYR A 53 9.20 4.57 0.43
C TYR A 53 9.74 5.86 -0.19
N LYS A 54 9.52 7.02 0.45
CA LYS A 54 10.11 8.30 0.02
C LYS A 54 11.65 8.24 0.00
N LYS A 55 12.25 7.61 1.01
CA LYS A 55 13.71 7.43 1.11
C LYS A 55 14.29 6.56 0.00
N LYS A 56 13.58 5.49 -0.40
CA LYS A 56 14.04 4.58 -1.46
C LYS A 56 14.05 5.18 -2.86
N ARG A 57 13.28 6.25 -3.11
CA ARG A 57 13.24 6.92 -4.42
C ARG A 57 14.34 7.96 -4.63
N THR A 58 15.12 8.27 -3.59
CA THR A 58 16.15 9.32 -3.62
C THR A 58 17.58 8.77 -3.75
N THR A 59 17.72 7.46 -4.00
CA THR A 59 18.98 6.78 -4.31
C THR A 59 18.87 6.12 -5.67
#